data_AF-A0A8J5CWC1-F1
#
_entry.id   AF-A0A8J5CWC1-F1
#
_cell.length_a   1.000
_cell.length_b   1.000
_cell.length_c   1.000
_cell.angle_alpha   90.00
_cell.angle_beta   90.00
_cell.angle_gamma   90.00
#
_symmetry.space_group_name_H-M   'P 1'
#
loop_
_entity.id
_entity.type
_entity.pdbx_description
1 polymer ?
#
loop_
_entity_poly.entity_id
_entity_poly.type
_entity_poly.pdbx_seq_one_letter_code
_entity_poly.pdbx_strand_id
1 'polypeptide(L)'
;MPRLNVTSLPGKYATDLFTEEAVSVINQHNQSQPLFLYLAHLAVHASNSYAPLQAPEQTVDKFDFIEDDMRQKYAAMLWKLDESVGQIVEALQTNHMLQNSIILFSSDNGGAPAGFGLNYGSNWPLRGRLKTLTSETWFGPSGRNETAPETELDVILAMVLNSTAANAVRTINPEAFSSIEALRLEAEVECGPVPDHTTEYCNSQEHPCLFHIPSDPCECNNVASMYPEYVDILKTRLEIYSSTMVPLANKERDPNGDPRYWGYTSTNWLDYPSPL
;
A
#
# COMPACT_ATOMS: atom_id res chain seq x y z
N MET A 1 8.68 18.28 21.57
CA MET A 1 7.31 18.10 21.04
C MET A 1 6.42 17.65 22.19
N PRO A 2 5.29 18.31 22.47
CA PRO A 2 4.29 17.77 23.39
C PRO A 2 3.75 16.48 22.79
N ARG A 3 3.70 15.40 23.58
CA ARG A 3 3.17 14.11 23.14
C ARG A 3 1.65 14.23 22.98
N LEU A 4 1.11 13.79 21.83
CA LEU A 4 -0.33 13.60 21.63
C LEU A 4 -0.91 12.79 22.80
N ASN A 5 -1.93 13.34 23.46
CA ASN A 5 -2.64 12.61 24.50
C ASN A 5 -3.64 11.65 23.85
N VAL A 6 -3.26 10.38 23.73
CA VAL A 6 -4.06 9.35 23.04
C VAL A 6 -5.46 9.17 23.65
N THR A 7 -5.62 9.47 24.94
CA THR A 7 -6.92 9.35 25.64
C THR A 7 -7.96 10.36 25.18
N SER A 8 -7.58 11.45 24.49
CA SER A 8 -8.50 12.45 23.95
C SER A 8 -8.82 12.26 22.45
N LEU A 9 -8.36 11.16 21.85
CA LEU A 9 -8.51 10.86 20.43
C LEU A 9 -9.68 9.92 20.02
N PRO A 10 -10.57 9.40 20.92
CA PRO A 10 -11.70 8.59 20.47
C PRO A 10 -12.53 9.26 19.38
N GLY A 11 -12.88 8.49 18.34
CA GLY A 11 -13.71 8.94 17.22
C GLY A 11 -12.96 9.73 16.13
N LYS A 12 -11.67 10.02 16.29
CA LYS A 12 -10.86 10.63 15.24
C LYS A 12 -10.26 9.58 14.30
N TYR A 13 -10.20 9.91 13.01
CA TYR A 13 -9.64 9.03 11.99
C TYR A 13 -8.10 9.07 12.01
N ALA A 14 -7.45 7.90 12.00
CA ALA A 14 -6.00 7.80 12.21
C ALA A 14 -5.18 8.54 11.15
N THR A 15 -5.60 8.52 9.88
CA THR A 15 -4.93 9.28 8.81
C THR A 15 -4.95 10.77 9.12
N ASP A 16 -6.10 11.32 9.50
CA ASP A 16 -6.23 12.74 9.85
C ASP A 16 -5.38 13.11 11.06
N LEU A 17 -5.34 12.27 12.09
CA LEU A 17 -4.48 12.49 13.26
C LEU A 17 -3.00 12.57 12.90
N PHE A 18 -2.53 11.68 12.02
CA PHE A 18 -1.14 11.65 11.59
C PHE A 18 -0.81 12.87 10.71
N THR A 19 -1.76 13.29 9.87
CA THR A 19 -1.65 14.52 9.08
C THR A 19 -1.58 15.76 9.97
N GLU A 20 -2.50 15.90 10.93
CA GLU A 20 -2.55 17.01 11.89
C GLU A 20 -1.21 17.16 12.62
N GLU A 21 -0.62 16.05 13.06
CA GLU A 21 0.68 16.07 13.75
C GLU A 21 1.84 16.40 12.80
N ALA A 22 1.85 15.85 11.58
CA ALA A 22 2.87 16.16 10.59
C ALA A 22 2.87 17.65 10.23
N VAL A 23 1.69 18.23 9.98
CA VAL A 23 1.50 19.66 9.72
C VAL A 23 1.93 20.50 10.93
N SER A 24 1.56 20.07 12.15
CA SER A 24 1.99 20.71 13.40
C SER A 24 3.51 20.75 13.54
N VAL A 25 4.21 19.64 13.24
CA VAL A 25 5.67 19.56 13.24
C VAL A 25 6.27 20.54 12.23
N ILE A 26 5.75 20.60 11.01
CA ILE A 26 6.22 21.52 9.96
C ILE A 26 6.04 22.98 10.41
N ASN A 27 4.85 23.35 10.88
CA ASN A 27 4.53 24.72 11.29
C ASN A 27 5.37 25.21 12.49
N GLN A 28 5.81 24.29 13.36
CA GLN A 28 6.60 24.61 14.54
C GLN A 28 8.11 24.43 14.32
N HIS A 29 8.54 23.97 13.13
CA HIS A 29 9.92 23.60 12.88
C HIS A 29 10.84 24.82 12.84
N ASN A 30 11.97 24.73 13.55
CA ASN A 30 13.02 25.74 13.44
C ASN A 30 13.81 25.54 12.14
N GLN A 31 13.57 26.40 11.16
CA GLN A 31 14.17 26.31 9.83
C GLN A 31 15.70 26.50 9.80
N SER A 32 16.33 26.90 10.91
CA SER A 32 17.80 26.91 11.02
C SER A 32 18.42 25.50 11.07
N GLN A 33 17.60 24.45 11.18
CA GLN A 33 18.02 23.05 11.18
C GLN A 33 17.26 22.27 10.08
N PRO A 34 17.89 21.28 9.42
CA PRO A 34 17.18 20.45 8.47
C PRO A 34 16.10 19.61 9.16
N LEU A 35 14.96 19.42 8.49
CA LEU A 35 13.88 18.55 8.94
C LEU A 35 14.00 17.18 8.26
N PHE A 36 13.96 16.12 9.05
CA PHE A 36 13.66 14.77 8.57
C PHE A 36 12.34 14.34 9.20
N LEU A 37 11.34 14.05 8.37
CA LEU A 37 10.03 13.58 8.79
C LEU A 37 9.71 12.26 8.10
N TYR A 38 9.58 11.21 8.90
CA TYR A 38 9.08 9.91 8.43
C TYR A 38 7.62 9.75 8.87
N LEU A 39 6.72 9.74 7.89
CA LEU A 39 5.28 9.60 8.12
C LEU A 39 4.78 8.28 7.55
N ALA A 40 4.60 7.30 8.42
CA ALA A 40 4.07 5.98 8.07
C ALA A 40 2.56 5.92 8.36
N HIS A 41 1.75 6.22 7.36
CA HIS A 41 0.29 6.08 7.50
C HIS A 41 -0.14 4.63 7.67
N LEU A 42 -1.21 4.41 8.42
CA LEU A 42 -1.88 3.09 8.49
C LEU A 42 -2.72 2.82 7.23
N ALA A 43 -3.26 3.88 6.61
CA ALA A 43 -3.98 3.75 5.35
C ALA A 43 -3.01 3.28 4.25
N VAL A 44 -3.36 2.31 3.40
CA VAL A 44 -4.69 1.67 3.22
C VAL A 44 -4.70 0.20 3.70
N HIS A 45 -4.02 -0.08 4.82
CA HIS A 45 -3.99 -1.42 5.40
C HIS A 45 -5.36 -1.84 5.96
N ALA A 46 -5.59 -3.15 6.01
CA ALA A 46 -6.76 -3.73 6.67
C ALA A 46 -6.75 -3.43 8.19
N SER A 47 -7.92 -3.23 8.78
CA SER A 47 -8.09 -2.97 10.21
C SER A 47 -8.35 -4.27 10.97
N ASN A 48 -9.58 -4.51 11.41
CA ASN A 48 -9.94 -5.65 12.25
C ASN A 48 -11.00 -6.54 11.58
N SER A 49 -11.32 -7.68 12.19
CA SER A 49 -12.18 -8.70 11.60
C SER A 49 -13.65 -8.30 11.40
N TYR A 50 -14.15 -7.27 12.10
CA TYR A 50 -15.54 -6.82 12.02
C TYR A 50 -15.71 -5.53 11.20
N ALA A 51 -14.64 -4.77 11.01
CA ALA A 51 -14.58 -3.59 10.16
C ALA A 51 -13.23 -3.59 9.41
N PRO A 52 -13.08 -4.43 8.37
CA PRO A 52 -11.80 -4.67 7.71
C PRO A 52 -11.26 -3.43 7.01
N LEU A 53 -12.14 -2.56 6.50
CA LEU A 53 -11.79 -1.27 5.92
C LEU A 53 -12.64 -0.18 6.57
N GLN A 54 -11.99 0.95 6.89
CA GLN A 54 -12.59 2.04 7.65
C GLN A 54 -12.18 3.38 7.04
N ALA A 55 -13.16 4.18 6.64
CA ALA A 55 -13.00 5.56 6.20
C ALA A 55 -14.20 6.39 6.70
N PRO A 56 -14.06 7.72 6.84
CA PRO A 56 -15.21 8.58 7.15
C PRO A 56 -16.31 8.42 6.10
N GLU A 57 -17.56 8.29 6.53
CA GLU A 57 -18.73 8.04 5.67
C GLU A 57 -18.84 9.06 4.53
N GLN A 58 -18.71 10.35 4.85
CA GLN A 58 -18.71 11.44 3.85
C GLN A 58 -17.62 11.31 2.77
N THR A 59 -16.55 10.56 3.04
CA THR A 59 -15.50 10.28 2.04
C THR A 59 -15.85 9.05 1.23
N VAL A 60 -16.50 8.04 1.83
CA VAL A 60 -17.03 6.86 1.14
C VAL A 60 -18.08 7.27 0.11
N ASP A 61 -18.96 8.20 0.47
CA ASP A 61 -20.04 8.72 -0.40
C ASP A 61 -19.52 9.36 -1.70
N LYS A 62 -18.25 9.80 -1.75
CA LYS A 62 -17.62 10.34 -2.97
C LYS A 62 -17.41 9.27 -4.06
N PHE A 63 -17.49 8.00 -3.70
CA PHE A 63 -17.20 6.86 -4.54
C PHE A 63 -18.44 5.97 -4.73
N ASP A 64 -19.65 6.54 -4.66
CA ASP A 64 -20.93 5.85 -4.86
C ASP A 64 -21.06 5.12 -6.21
N PHE A 65 -20.28 5.54 -7.21
CA PHE A 65 -20.16 4.90 -8.51
C PHE A 65 -19.40 3.55 -8.48
N ILE A 66 -18.64 3.26 -7.42
CA ILE A 66 -17.96 1.97 -7.25
C ILE A 66 -18.94 0.97 -6.63
N GLU A 67 -19.35 -0.05 -7.39
CA GLU A 67 -20.37 -1.02 -6.97
C GLU A 67 -19.96 -1.89 -5.77
N ASP A 68 -18.68 -2.25 -5.65
CA ASP A 68 -18.19 -3.06 -4.53
C ASP A 68 -17.91 -2.18 -3.29
N ASP A 69 -18.73 -2.34 -2.25
CA ASP A 69 -18.66 -1.58 -1.00
C ASP A 69 -17.27 -1.55 -0.34
N MET A 70 -16.49 -2.64 -0.49
CA MET A 70 -15.17 -2.73 0.14
C MET A 70 -14.12 -2.01 -0.71
N ARG A 71 -14.20 -2.12 -2.04
CA ARG A 71 -13.38 -1.35 -2.97
C ARG A 71 -13.69 0.14 -2.88
N GLN A 72 -14.96 0.50 -2.67
CA GLN A 72 -15.40 1.86 -2.39
C GLN A 72 -14.73 2.40 -1.12
N LYS A 73 -14.79 1.65 -0.01
CA LYS A 73 -14.09 2.02 1.24
C LYS A 73 -12.59 2.11 1.06
N TYR A 74 -11.97 1.20 0.31
CA TYR A 74 -10.55 1.25 -0.02
C TYR A 74 -10.19 2.55 -0.77
N ALA A 75 -10.97 2.92 -1.78
CA ALA A 75 -10.79 4.18 -2.52
C ALA A 75 -10.93 5.39 -1.59
N ALA A 76 -11.88 5.38 -0.66
CA ALA A 76 -12.04 6.42 0.34
C ALA A 76 -10.85 6.53 1.31
N MET A 77 -10.29 5.40 1.76
CA MET A 77 -9.06 5.39 2.57
C MET A 77 -7.88 5.99 1.80
N LEU A 78 -7.75 5.65 0.51
CA LEU A 78 -6.71 6.19 -0.37
C LEU A 78 -6.89 7.69 -0.60
N TRP A 79 -8.15 8.14 -0.74
CA TRP A 79 -8.48 9.56 -0.85
C TRP A 79 -8.06 10.36 0.39
N LYS A 80 -8.28 9.81 1.59
CA LYS A 80 -7.79 10.43 2.84
C LYS A 80 -6.27 10.51 2.89
N LEU A 81 -5.56 9.53 2.32
CA LEU A 81 -4.10 9.57 2.19
C LEU A 81 -3.65 10.65 1.20
N ASP A 82 -4.35 10.83 0.08
CA ASP A 82 -4.13 11.94 -0.86
C ASP A 82 -4.33 13.30 -0.16
N GLU A 83 -5.43 13.47 0.57
CA GLU A 83 -5.70 14.70 1.34
C GLU A 83 -4.58 14.98 2.36
N SER A 84 -4.02 13.95 2.99
CA SER A 84 -2.87 14.08 3.88
C SER A 84 -1.65 14.64 3.16
N VAL A 85 -1.28 14.04 2.02
CA VAL A 85 -0.13 14.47 1.22
C VAL A 85 -0.30 15.92 0.78
N GLY A 86 -1.50 16.29 0.30
CA GLY A 86 -1.80 17.66 -0.09
C GLY A 86 -1.62 18.67 1.04
N GLN A 87 -2.15 18.37 2.23
CA GLN A 87 -2.00 19.24 3.41
C GLN A 87 -0.54 19.39 3.86
N ILE A 88 0.26 18.33 3.76
CA ILE A 88 1.69 18.36 4.10
C ILE A 88 2.46 19.25 3.11
N VAL A 89 2.20 19.09 1.81
CA VAL A 89 2.82 19.92 0.77
C VAL A 89 2.41 21.39 0.93
N GLU A 90 1.14 21.66 1.21
CA GLU A 90 0.64 23.01 1.47
C GLU A 90 1.27 23.63 2.73
N ALA A 91 1.43 22.85 3.80
CA ALA A 91 2.13 23.30 5.01
C ALA A 91 3.60 23.64 4.71
N LEU A 92 4.32 22.79 3.98
CA LEU A 92 5.69 23.07 3.55
C LEU A 92 5.76 24.34 2.68
N GLN A 93 4.78 24.54 1.80
CA GLN A 93 4.70 25.72 0.94
C GLN A 93 4.49 27.00 1.75
N THR A 94 3.50 26.99 2.64
CA THR A 94 3.12 28.12 3.51
C THR A 94 4.27 28.54 4.42
N ASN A 95 5.07 27.59 4.88
CA ASN A 95 6.27 27.85 5.68
C ASN A 95 7.52 28.15 4.86
N HIS A 96 7.45 28.25 3.53
CA HIS A 96 8.59 28.47 2.64
C HIS A 96 9.69 27.39 2.73
N MET A 97 9.32 26.16 3.09
CA MET A 97 10.23 25.02 3.22
C MET A 97 10.23 24.12 1.98
N LEU A 98 9.18 24.20 1.15
CA LEU A 98 8.95 23.29 0.04
C LEU A 98 10.05 23.35 -1.03
N GLN A 99 10.58 24.55 -1.33
CA GLN A 99 11.60 24.73 -2.37
C GLN A 99 12.94 24.02 -2.06
N ASN A 100 13.17 23.67 -0.78
CA ASN A 100 14.35 22.95 -0.32
C ASN A 100 13.97 21.62 0.36
N SER A 101 12.91 20.98 -0.11
CA SER A 101 12.43 19.69 0.40
C SER A 101 12.52 18.62 -0.67
N ILE A 102 12.92 17.40 -0.26
CA ILE A 102 12.77 16.19 -1.07
C ILE A 102 11.64 15.38 -0.45
N ILE A 103 10.58 15.17 -1.22
CA ILE A 103 9.42 14.37 -0.79
C ILE A 103 9.49 13.02 -1.48
N LEU A 104 9.54 11.96 -0.68
CA LEU A 104 9.51 10.58 -1.16
C LEU A 104 8.19 9.96 -0.71
N PHE A 105 7.39 9.50 -1.66
CA PHE A 105 6.17 8.75 -1.41
C PHE A 105 6.36 7.31 -1.87
N SER A 106 6.13 6.36 -0.99
CA SER A 106 6.26 4.93 -1.29
C SER A 106 5.25 4.14 -0.46
N SER A 107 4.79 3.03 -1.02
CA SER A 107 4.13 1.98 -0.24
C SER A 107 5.17 1.02 0.34
N ASP A 108 4.82 0.29 1.39
CA ASP A 108 5.64 -0.76 2.01
C ASP A 108 5.55 -2.09 1.25
N ASN A 109 4.41 -2.37 0.59
CA ASN A 109 4.20 -3.50 -0.31
C ASN A 109 3.02 -3.26 -1.28
N GLY A 110 2.78 -4.19 -2.20
CA GLY A 110 1.56 -4.17 -3.04
C GLY A 110 0.26 -4.33 -2.25
N GLY A 111 -0.88 -4.22 -2.93
CA GLY A 111 -2.19 -4.53 -2.35
C GLY A 111 -2.27 -5.96 -1.81
N ALA A 112 -3.18 -6.17 -0.87
CA ALA A 112 -3.53 -7.50 -0.37
C ALA A 112 -4.90 -7.88 -0.95
N PRO A 113 -4.95 -8.37 -2.20
CA PRO A 113 -6.21 -8.75 -2.81
C PRO A 113 -6.83 -9.90 -2.01
N ALA A 114 -6.08 -10.82 -1.41
CA ALA A 114 -6.68 -12.00 -0.78
C ALA A 114 -5.98 -12.43 0.52
N GLY A 115 -6.66 -13.30 1.28
CA GLY A 115 -6.12 -13.96 2.46
C GLY A 115 -5.98 -13.07 3.70
N PHE A 116 -5.02 -13.39 4.56
CA PHE A 116 -4.83 -12.69 5.84
C PHE A 116 -4.50 -11.21 5.64
N GLY A 117 -5.33 -10.27 6.12
CA GLY A 117 -5.11 -8.84 5.86
C GLY A 117 -5.55 -8.38 4.47
N LEU A 118 -6.51 -9.11 3.87
CA LEU A 118 -7.32 -8.66 2.73
C LEU A 118 -7.70 -7.18 2.90
N ASN A 119 -7.28 -6.35 1.95
CA ASN A 119 -7.62 -4.93 1.92
C ASN A 119 -8.29 -4.50 0.61
N TYR A 120 -8.65 -5.44 -0.28
CA TYR A 120 -9.31 -5.14 -1.56
C TYR A 120 -8.47 -4.24 -2.50
N GLY A 121 -7.16 -4.15 -2.24
CA GLY A 121 -6.20 -3.59 -3.20
C GLY A 121 -6.01 -4.50 -4.41
N SER A 122 -5.50 -3.96 -5.51
CA SER A 122 -5.22 -4.74 -6.73
C SER A 122 -3.74 -4.63 -7.08
N ASN A 123 -3.13 -5.78 -7.39
CA ASN A 123 -1.77 -5.87 -7.92
C ASN A 123 -1.74 -6.10 -9.43
N TRP A 124 -2.93 -6.12 -10.06
CA TRP A 124 -3.04 -6.42 -11.48
C TRP A 124 -2.16 -5.48 -12.33
N PRO A 125 -1.45 -6.01 -13.35
CA PRO A 125 -1.50 -7.40 -13.81
C PRO A 125 -0.47 -8.35 -13.18
N LEU A 126 0.33 -7.87 -12.24
CA LEU A 126 1.32 -8.71 -11.57
C LEU A 126 0.61 -9.66 -10.62
N ARG A 127 1.03 -10.92 -10.61
CA ARG A 127 0.49 -11.92 -9.70
C ARG A 127 1.13 -11.78 -8.33
N GLY A 128 0.39 -12.20 -7.32
CA GLY A 128 0.93 -12.40 -5.98
C GLY A 128 0.83 -11.25 -4.99
N ARG A 129 1.26 -11.63 -3.78
CA ARG A 129 1.51 -10.84 -2.58
C ARG A 129 2.89 -11.30 -2.09
N LEU A 130 3.63 -10.46 -1.37
CA LEU A 130 4.92 -10.82 -0.75
C LEU A 130 4.84 -11.99 0.28
N LYS A 131 3.67 -12.63 0.48
CA LYS A 131 3.45 -13.75 1.39
C LYS A 131 2.44 -14.77 0.81
N THR A 132 2.96 -15.89 0.28
CA THR A 132 2.32 -17.23 0.10
C THR A 132 0.94 -17.36 -0.59
N LEU A 133 0.96 -17.45 -1.93
CA LEU A 133 0.48 -18.52 -2.86
C LEU A 133 -0.81 -19.36 -2.64
N THR A 134 -1.69 -19.12 -1.66
CA THR A 134 -2.82 -20.07 -1.41
C THR A 134 -4.22 -19.55 -1.72
N SER A 135 -4.36 -18.34 -2.27
CA SER A 135 -5.61 -17.94 -2.93
C SER A 135 -5.38 -16.64 -3.68
N GLU A 136 -5.03 -16.71 -4.96
CA GLU A 136 -5.12 -15.54 -5.83
C GLU A 136 -6.57 -15.39 -6.28
N THR A 137 -7.45 -14.97 -5.37
CA THR A 137 -8.81 -14.57 -5.78
C THR A 137 -8.70 -13.28 -6.59
N TRP A 138 -9.21 -13.33 -7.81
CA TRP A 138 -9.38 -12.22 -8.74
C TRP A 138 -10.38 -11.19 -8.18
N PHE A 139 -9.96 -9.92 -8.04
CA PHE A 139 -10.85 -8.80 -7.68
C PHE A 139 -11.24 -7.94 -8.87
N GLY A 140 -11.04 -8.46 -10.09
CA GLY A 140 -11.28 -7.71 -11.30
C GLY A 140 -10.01 -7.07 -11.89
N PRO A 141 -10.14 -6.53 -13.12
CA PRO A 141 -9.07 -5.85 -13.84
C PRO A 141 -8.59 -4.61 -13.06
N SER A 142 -7.48 -4.00 -13.49
CA SER A 142 -7.02 -2.68 -13.02
C SER A 142 -8.04 -1.54 -13.21
N GLY A 143 -9.23 -1.82 -13.76
CA GLY A 143 -10.21 -0.84 -14.24
C GLY A 143 -9.85 -0.23 -15.59
N ARG A 144 -8.73 -0.64 -16.22
CA ARG A 144 -8.25 -0.06 -17.48
C ARG A 144 -8.57 -0.87 -18.73
N ASN A 145 -8.90 -2.17 -18.59
CA ASN A 145 -9.01 -3.03 -19.78
C ASN A 145 -10.09 -4.12 -19.76
N GLU A 146 -11.01 -4.18 -18.78
CA GLU A 146 -12.17 -5.07 -18.90
C GLU A 146 -13.43 -4.43 -18.30
N THR A 147 -14.43 -4.18 -19.14
CA THR A 147 -15.85 -3.88 -18.81
C THR A 147 -16.20 -2.66 -17.95
N ALA A 148 -15.25 -2.01 -17.26
CA ALA A 148 -15.50 -0.69 -16.69
C ALA A 148 -15.70 0.29 -17.86
N PRO A 149 -16.85 0.98 -17.95
CA PRO A 149 -17.05 1.92 -19.04
C PRO A 149 -15.95 2.98 -18.98
N GLU A 150 -15.33 3.33 -20.12
CA GLU A 150 -14.23 4.32 -20.21
C GLU A 150 -14.49 5.59 -19.37
N THR A 151 -15.78 5.94 -19.22
CA THR A 151 -16.29 7.02 -18.37
C THR A 151 -15.89 6.94 -16.89
N GLU A 152 -15.71 5.75 -16.30
CA GLU A 152 -15.35 5.59 -14.89
C GLU A 152 -13.87 5.88 -14.65
N LEU A 153 -13.00 5.47 -15.58
CA LEU A 153 -11.57 5.72 -15.48
C LEU A 153 -11.24 7.21 -15.71
N ASP A 154 -11.94 7.85 -16.64
CA ASP A 154 -11.85 9.31 -16.86
C ASP A 154 -12.32 10.09 -15.63
N VAL A 155 -13.39 9.63 -14.97
CA VAL A 155 -13.87 10.22 -13.72
C VAL A 155 -12.83 10.09 -12.62
N ILE A 156 -12.25 8.89 -12.41
CA ILE A 156 -11.21 8.68 -11.38
C ILE A 156 -9.97 9.52 -11.68
N LEU A 157 -9.52 9.56 -12.94
CA LEU A 157 -8.37 10.37 -13.32
C LEU A 157 -8.67 11.85 -13.09
N ALA A 158 -9.84 12.35 -13.49
CA ALA A 158 -10.25 13.72 -13.21
C ALA A 158 -10.34 14.02 -11.71
N MET A 159 -10.82 13.08 -10.89
CA MET A 159 -10.85 13.22 -9.43
C MET A 159 -9.43 13.32 -8.86
N VAL A 160 -8.52 12.44 -9.28
CA VAL A 160 -7.10 12.46 -8.85
C VAL A 160 -6.41 13.74 -9.32
N LEU A 161 -6.63 14.16 -10.56
CA LEU A 161 -6.05 15.40 -11.06
C LEU A 161 -6.62 16.62 -10.33
N ASN A 162 -7.84 16.58 -9.81
CA ASN A 162 -8.40 17.67 -9.02
C ASN A 162 -8.24 17.47 -7.50
N SER A 163 -7.46 16.48 -7.08
CA SER A 163 -7.26 16.16 -5.67
C SER A 163 -6.45 17.21 -4.92
N THR A 164 -6.46 17.15 -3.59
CA THR A 164 -5.70 18.07 -2.74
C THR A 164 -4.20 17.93 -3.01
N ALA A 165 -3.69 16.70 -3.14
CA ALA A 165 -2.28 16.50 -3.47
C ALA A 165 -1.94 17.02 -4.87
N ALA A 166 -2.78 16.76 -5.88
CA ALA A 166 -2.52 17.25 -7.23
C ALA A 166 -2.52 18.78 -7.28
N ASN A 167 -3.46 19.44 -6.62
CA ASN A 167 -3.47 20.90 -6.53
C ASN A 167 -2.22 21.44 -5.84
N ALA A 168 -1.78 20.81 -4.74
CA ALA A 168 -0.56 21.20 -4.05
C ALA A 168 0.71 20.98 -4.90
N VAL A 169 0.73 19.98 -5.78
CA VAL A 169 1.84 19.79 -6.73
C VAL A 169 1.81 20.85 -7.84
N ARG A 170 0.62 21.23 -8.33
CA ARG A 170 0.49 22.27 -9.37
C ARG A 170 0.99 23.64 -8.94
N THR A 171 0.91 23.96 -7.65
CA THR A 171 1.46 25.24 -7.15
C THR A 171 2.99 25.29 -7.26
N ILE A 172 3.66 24.13 -7.29
CA ILE A 172 5.11 23.99 -7.46
C ILE A 172 5.47 23.97 -8.95
N ASN A 173 4.78 23.10 -9.69
CA ASN A 173 4.97 22.91 -11.13
C ASN A 173 3.60 22.86 -11.80
N PRO A 174 3.16 23.97 -12.44
CA PRO A 174 1.87 24.03 -13.13
C PRO A 174 1.72 22.97 -14.23
N GLU A 175 2.83 22.51 -14.80
CA GLU A 175 2.88 21.50 -15.86
C GLU A 175 3.16 20.09 -15.33
N ALA A 176 3.15 19.86 -14.00
CA ALA A 176 3.49 18.57 -13.39
C ALA A 176 2.71 17.38 -13.96
N PHE A 177 1.50 17.63 -14.43
CA PHE A 177 0.60 16.61 -14.94
C PHE A 177 0.41 16.67 -16.47
N SER A 178 1.18 17.50 -17.18
CA SER A 178 1.04 17.64 -18.64
C SER A 178 1.28 16.33 -19.41
N SER A 179 2.16 15.48 -18.88
CA SER A 179 2.47 14.15 -19.44
C SER A 179 1.92 13.00 -18.60
N ILE A 180 1.02 13.25 -17.64
CA ILE A 180 0.61 12.21 -16.68
C ILE A 180 -0.09 11.04 -17.39
N GLU A 181 -0.89 11.31 -18.42
CA GLU A 181 -1.56 10.29 -19.21
C GLU A 181 -0.54 9.44 -19.97
N ALA A 182 0.39 10.09 -20.67
CA ALA A 182 1.47 9.40 -21.39
C ALA A 182 2.31 8.54 -20.45
N LEU A 183 2.72 9.07 -19.29
CA LEU A 183 3.47 8.32 -18.28
C LEU A 183 2.68 7.13 -17.71
N ARG A 184 1.37 7.28 -17.52
CA ARG A 184 0.50 6.20 -17.04
C ARG A 184 0.31 5.09 -18.07
N LEU A 185 0.25 5.45 -19.35
CA LEU A 185 0.22 4.51 -20.48
C LEU A 185 1.57 3.80 -20.64
N GLU A 186 2.68 4.53 -20.58
CA GLU A 186 4.04 3.95 -20.64
C GLU A 186 4.35 3.02 -19.46
N ALA A 187 3.80 3.32 -18.28
CA ALA A 187 3.93 2.49 -17.09
C ALA A 187 2.93 1.32 -17.06
N GLU A 188 2.02 1.23 -18.02
CA GLU A 188 1.06 0.13 -18.10
C GLU A 188 1.75 -1.16 -18.53
N VAL A 189 1.47 -2.24 -17.81
CA VAL A 189 1.93 -3.57 -18.17
C VAL A 189 0.88 -4.21 -19.05
N GLU A 190 1.19 -4.37 -20.35
CA GLU A 190 0.32 -5.06 -21.30
C GLU A 190 0.60 -6.57 -21.28
N CYS A 191 -0.40 -7.36 -20.91
CA CYS A 191 -0.27 -8.82 -20.83
C CYS A 191 -0.41 -9.55 -22.17
N GLY A 192 -0.92 -8.88 -23.21
CA GLY A 192 -1.43 -9.55 -24.40
C GLY A 192 -2.59 -10.52 -24.10
N PRO A 193 -3.03 -11.32 -25.09
CA PRO A 193 -4.04 -12.34 -24.87
C PRO A 193 -3.49 -13.45 -23.98
N VAL A 194 -4.30 -13.87 -23.00
CA VAL A 194 -4.05 -15.06 -22.20
C VAL A 194 -3.94 -16.26 -23.15
N PRO A 195 -2.79 -16.97 -23.21
CA PRO A 195 -2.64 -18.10 -24.14
C PRO A 195 -3.70 -19.18 -23.89
N ASP A 196 -4.25 -19.81 -24.94
CA ASP A 196 -5.23 -20.92 -24.84
C ASP A 196 -4.72 -22.11 -23.99
N HIS A 197 -3.41 -22.17 -23.77
CA HIS A 197 -2.70 -23.11 -22.91
C HIS A 197 -1.96 -22.40 -21.79
N THR A 198 -2.60 -21.43 -21.10
CA THR A 198 -2.13 -21.00 -19.79
C THR A 198 -1.85 -22.24 -18.97
N THR A 199 -0.57 -22.41 -18.65
CA THR A 199 -0.12 -23.55 -17.87
C THR A 199 -0.76 -23.47 -16.48
N GLU A 200 -1.06 -24.66 -15.97
CA GLU A 200 -1.53 -24.98 -14.63
C GLU A 200 -1.26 -23.88 -13.59
N TYR A 201 -2.29 -23.53 -12.81
CA TYR A 201 -2.20 -22.60 -11.68
C TYR A 201 -0.90 -22.82 -10.92
N CYS A 202 -0.05 -21.79 -10.82
CA CYS A 202 1.23 -21.92 -10.15
C CYS A 202 1.02 -22.20 -8.66
N ASN A 203 1.09 -23.47 -8.30
CA ASN A 203 1.19 -23.92 -6.93
C ASN A 203 2.63 -24.38 -6.66
N SER A 204 3.47 -23.47 -6.16
CA SER A 204 4.88 -23.79 -5.87
C SER A 204 5.07 -24.86 -4.79
N GLN A 205 4.00 -25.23 -4.06
CA GLN A 205 4.02 -26.35 -3.11
C GLN A 205 3.92 -27.71 -3.81
N GLU A 206 3.34 -27.76 -5.01
CA GLU A 206 3.14 -28.99 -5.78
C GLU A 206 4.23 -29.17 -6.85
N HIS A 207 4.56 -28.11 -7.58
CA HIS A 207 5.56 -28.12 -8.66
C HIS A 207 6.26 -26.76 -8.79
N PRO A 208 7.51 -26.70 -9.28
CA PRO A 208 8.21 -25.44 -9.47
C PRO A 208 7.48 -24.55 -10.50
N CYS A 209 7.56 -23.24 -10.28
CA CYS A 209 7.11 -22.23 -11.24
C CYS A 209 8.29 -21.42 -11.74
N LEU A 210 8.34 -21.19 -13.04
CA LEU A 210 9.35 -20.38 -13.70
C LEU A 210 8.67 -19.52 -14.76
N PHE A 211 8.90 -18.21 -14.74
CA PHE A 211 8.33 -17.25 -15.68
C PHE A 211 9.45 -16.43 -16.31
N HIS A 212 9.31 -16.13 -17.60
CA HIS A 212 10.23 -15.24 -18.31
C HIS A 212 9.62 -13.83 -18.38
N ILE A 213 9.80 -13.06 -17.30
CA ILE A 213 9.15 -11.75 -17.08
C ILE A 213 9.21 -10.80 -18.29
N PRO A 214 10.33 -10.65 -19.03
CA PRO A 214 10.35 -9.74 -20.17
C PRO A 214 9.38 -10.08 -21.31
N SER A 215 9.01 -11.37 -21.48
CA SER A 215 8.05 -11.80 -22.51
C SER A 215 6.73 -12.31 -21.95
N ASP A 216 6.65 -12.53 -20.64
CA ASP A 216 5.47 -12.96 -19.90
C ASP A 216 5.37 -12.14 -18.61
N PRO A 217 5.08 -10.82 -18.71
CA PRO A 217 5.09 -9.93 -17.56
C PRO A 217 3.92 -10.18 -16.60
N CYS A 218 2.92 -10.95 -17.03
CA CYS A 218 1.72 -11.28 -16.25
C CYS A 218 1.73 -12.72 -15.72
N GLU A 219 2.88 -13.39 -15.86
CA GLU A 219 3.17 -14.70 -15.26
C GLU A 219 2.11 -15.74 -15.64
N CYS A 220 1.69 -15.70 -16.91
CA CYS A 220 0.63 -16.54 -17.46
C CYS A 220 1.14 -17.91 -17.93
N ASN A 221 2.44 -18.02 -18.23
CA ASN A 221 3.03 -19.22 -18.77
C ASN A 221 4.18 -19.74 -17.89
N ASN A 222 3.86 -20.67 -17.01
CA ASN A 222 4.86 -21.46 -16.29
C ASN A 222 5.69 -22.31 -17.26
N VAL A 223 6.94 -21.89 -17.49
CA VAL A 223 7.89 -22.53 -18.40
C VAL A 223 8.83 -23.52 -17.70
N ALA A 224 8.58 -23.86 -16.43
CA ALA A 224 9.47 -24.70 -15.61
C ALA A 224 9.76 -26.08 -16.23
N SER A 225 8.76 -26.70 -16.85
CA SER A 225 8.90 -28.01 -17.52
C SER A 225 9.70 -27.94 -18.83
N MET A 226 9.70 -26.78 -19.49
CA MET A 226 10.44 -26.55 -20.74
C MET A 226 11.91 -26.23 -20.51
N TYR A 227 12.24 -25.69 -19.33
CA TYR A 227 13.57 -25.18 -18.98
C TYR A 227 14.05 -25.72 -17.61
N PRO A 228 14.11 -27.05 -17.41
CA PRO A 228 14.49 -27.65 -16.12
C PRO A 228 15.88 -27.23 -15.64
N GLU A 229 16.82 -26.95 -16.56
CA GLU A 229 18.16 -26.48 -16.22
C GLU A 229 18.17 -25.13 -15.49
N TYR A 230 17.24 -24.23 -15.83
CA TYR A 230 17.11 -22.94 -15.15
C TYR A 230 16.44 -23.11 -13.78
N VAL A 231 15.48 -24.03 -13.68
CA VAL A 231 14.88 -24.40 -12.39
C VAL A 231 15.96 -24.93 -11.44
N ASP A 232 16.86 -25.79 -11.92
CA ASP A 232 17.95 -26.34 -11.12
C ASP A 232 18.94 -25.25 -10.68
N ILE A 233 19.35 -24.35 -11.59
CA ILE A 233 20.23 -23.22 -11.24
C ILE A 233 19.63 -22.35 -10.14
N LEU A 234 18.34 -22.02 -10.25
CA LEU A 234 17.65 -21.18 -9.27
C LEU A 234 17.46 -21.92 -7.93
N LYS A 235 17.14 -23.22 -7.96
CA LYS A 235 17.07 -24.05 -6.75
C LYS A 235 18.41 -24.16 -6.04
N THR A 236 19.51 -24.42 -6.75
CA THR A 236 20.85 -24.43 -6.17
C THR A 236 21.19 -23.08 -5.54
N ARG A 237 20.78 -21.96 -6.15
CA ARG A 237 20.95 -20.64 -5.55
C ARG A 237 20.13 -20.47 -4.27
N LEU A 238 18.90 -20.97 -4.22
CA LEU A 238 18.08 -20.98 -3.00
C LEU A 238 18.73 -21.82 -1.89
N GLU A 239 19.33 -22.96 -2.23
CA GLU A 239 20.07 -23.79 -1.26
C GLU A 239 21.30 -23.06 -0.70
N ILE A 240 22.04 -22.34 -1.55
CA ILE A 240 23.17 -21.51 -1.10
C ILE A 240 22.69 -20.44 -0.12
N TYR A 241 21.61 -19.71 -0.44
CA TYR A 241 21.04 -18.74 0.49
C TYR A 241 20.60 -19.40 1.79
N SER A 242 19.85 -20.50 1.70
CA SER A 242 19.38 -21.27 2.85
C SER A 242 20.52 -21.74 3.75
N SER A 243 21.68 -22.10 3.18
CA SER A 243 22.86 -22.53 3.94
C SER A 243 23.49 -21.41 4.77
N THR A 244 23.21 -20.15 4.41
CA THR A 244 23.71 -18.95 5.10
C THR A 244 22.66 -18.27 5.98
N MET A 245 21.43 -18.78 5.99
CA MET A 245 20.35 -18.23 6.82
C MET A 245 20.63 -18.47 8.29
N VAL A 246 20.44 -17.43 9.10
CA VAL A 246 20.41 -17.56 10.57
C VAL A 246 19.05 -18.11 11.01
N PRO A 247 18.98 -18.83 12.14
CA PRO A 247 17.70 -19.30 12.67
C PRO A 247 16.71 -18.15 12.88
N LEU A 248 15.43 -18.41 12.57
CA LEU A 248 14.36 -17.46 12.84
C LEU A 248 14.35 -17.12 14.33
N ALA A 249 14.42 -15.83 14.67
CA ALA A 249 14.37 -15.35 16.05
C ALA A 249 12.93 -15.24 16.59
N ASN A 250 11.97 -15.93 15.97
CA ASN A 250 10.58 -15.97 16.43
C ASN A 250 10.53 -16.67 17.78
N LYS A 251 10.03 -15.98 18.81
CA LYS A 251 9.79 -16.55 20.12
C LYS A 251 8.33 -16.94 20.27
N GLU A 252 8.06 -17.87 21.17
CA GLU A 252 6.68 -18.11 21.61
C GLU A 252 6.09 -16.83 22.20
N ARG A 253 4.77 -16.69 22.09
CA ARG A 253 4.06 -15.55 22.68
C ARG A 253 4.29 -15.58 24.20
N ASP A 254 4.89 -14.53 24.73
CA ASP A 254 4.96 -14.32 26.17
C ASP A 254 3.57 -13.91 26.69
N PRO A 255 2.92 -14.73 27.53
CA PRO A 255 1.60 -14.41 28.06
C PRO A 255 1.60 -13.14 28.93
N ASN A 256 2.75 -12.74 29.48
CA ASN A 256 2.86 -11.51 30.26
C ASN A 256 2.75 -10.26 29.37
N GLY A 257 2.94 -10.38 28.05
CA GLY A 257 2.73 -9.28 27.12
C GLY A 257 1.26 -8.99 26.81
N ASP A 258 0.31 -9.72 27.41
CA ASP A 258 -1.12 -9.48 27.19
C ASP A 258 -1.53 -8.08 27.70
N PRO A 259 -2.05 -7.18 26.85
CA PRO A 259 -2.42 -5.82 27.23
C PRO A 259 -3.39 -5.72 28.41
N ARG A 260 -4.16 -6.78 28.71
CA ARG A 260 -5.06 -6.82 29.88
C ARG A 260 -4.33 -6.62 31.21
N TYR A 261 -3.03 -6.93 31.27
CA TYR A 261 -2.20 -6.70 32.46
C TYR A 261 -1.52 -5.31 32.44
N TRP A 262 -1.70 -4.52 31.38
CA TRP A 262 -1.00 -3.25 31.16
C TRP A 262 -1.99 -2.11 30.86
N GLY A 263 -3.08 -2.04 31.64
CA GLY A 263 -4.09 -1.00 31.46
C GLY A 263 -4.74 -1.01 30.08
N TYR A 264 -4.89 -2.21 29.50
CA TYR A 264 -5.46 -2.44 28.16
C TYR A 264 -4.71 -1.75 27.02
N THR A 265 -3.41 -1.47 27.22
CA THR A 265 -2.54 -0.86 26.23
C THR A 265 -1.36 -1.77 25.93
N SER A 266 -1.05 -1.99 24.65
CA SER A 266 0.17 -2.71 24.25
C SER A 266 1.39 -1.88 24.65
N THR A 267 2.34 -2.50 25.36
CA THR A 267 3.55 -1.83 25.86
C THR A 267 4.76 -2.77 25.83
N ASN A 268 5.95 -2.26 26.11
CA ASN A 268 7.16 -3.06 26.28
C ASN A 268 7.15 -3.72 27.67
N TRP A 269 6.39 -4.80 27.84
CA TRP A 269 6.13 -5.42 29.15
C TRP A 269 7.39 -5.91 29.88
N LEU A 270 8.49 -6.20 29.18
CA LEU A 270 9.76 -6.62 29.77
C LEU A 270 10.58 -5.46 30.36
N ASP A 271 10.22 -4.21 30.07
CA ASP A 271 10.90 -3.02 30.61
C ASP A 271 10.37 -2.67 32.03
N TYR A 272 9.33 -3.36 32.50
CA TYR A 272 8.65 -3.07 33.76
C TYR A 272 8.77 -4.23 34.76
N PRO A 273 8.90 -3.94 36.07
CA PRO A 273 9.10 -4.97 37.09
C PRO A 273 7.84 -5.81 37.37
N SER A 274 6.65 -5.25 37.13
CA SER A 274 5.36 -5.91 37.34
C SER A 274 4.27 -5.27 36.47
N PRO A 275 3.17 -6.00 36.19
CA PRO A 275 2.01 -5.44 35.51
C PRO A 275 1.29 -4.36 36.34
N LEU A 276 0.36 -3.65 35.70
CA LEU A 276 -0.44 -2.56 36.28
C LEU A 276 -1.64 -3.07 37.10
#